data_AF-A0A3D2C818-F1
#
_entry.id   AF-A0A3D2C818-F1
#
_cell.length_a   1.000
_cell.length_b   1.000
_cell.length_c   1.000
_cell.angle_alpha   90.00
_cell.angle_beta   90.00
_cell.angle_gamma   90.00
#
_symmetry.space_group_name_H-M   'P 1'
#
loop_
_entity.id
_entity.type
_entity.pdbx_description
1 polymer ?
#
loop_
_entity_poly.entity_id
_entity_poly.type
_entity_poly.pdbx_seq_one_letter_code
_entity_poly.pdbx_strand_id
1 'polypeptide(L)'
;LTPMLQPGARVVVLSSEAHRMAEKRGLELENAHGESSYHAWKMYGRSKLANILFARGLARRFEAAGLSQTANAVHPGVIQTNLARHVANPDRMFARLKHIEKTVEQGASTQCYVATHPDWSQTSGQYFSDCAVLEPIAAAKDDALAETLWTWSEALVNRI
;
A
#
# COMPACT_ATOMS: atom_id res chain seq x y z
N LEU A 1 -11.89 12.94 -3.08
CA LEU A 1 -11.66 12.94 -1.61
C LEU A 1 -10.96 14.20 -1.12
N THR A 2 -9.91 14.69 -1.79
CA THR A 2 -9.15 15.88 -1.38
C THR A 2 -9.99 17.10 -0.97
N PRO A 3 -11.08 17.47 -1.70
CA PRO A 3 -11.90 18.62 -1.30
C PRO A 3 -12.66 18.44 0.02
N MET A 4 -12.75 17.22 0.54
CA MET A 4 -13.47 16.87 1.76
C MET A 4 -12.55 16.67 2.98
N LEU A 5 -11.23 16.60 2.77
CA LEU A 5 -10.27 16.33 3.84
C LEU A 5 -10.03 17.60 4.67
N GLN A 6 -10.35 17.52 5.96
CA GLN A 6 -10.07 18.60 6.92
C GLN A 6 -8.56 18.79 7.13
N PRO A 7 -8.09 19.97 7.56
CA PRO A 7 -6.70 20.17 7.97
C PRO A 7 -6.26 19.12 8.99
N GLY A 8 -5.06 18.56 8.82
CA GLY A 8 -4.52 17.50 9.69
C GLY A 8 -5.16 16.11 9.51
N ALA A 9 -6.07 15.92 8.53
CA ALA A 9 -6.62 14.61 8.22
C ALA A 9 -5.52 13.64 7.74
N ARG A 10 -5.69 12.36 8.06
CA ARG A 10 -4.72 11.30 7.73
C ARG A 10 -5.33 10.30 6.77
N VAL A 11 -4.66 10.08 5.64
CA VAL A 11 -5.01 9.04 4.67
C VAL A 11 -4.13 7.82 4.93
N VAL A 12 -4.75 6.71 5.33
CA VAL A 12 -4.04 5.45 5.61
C VAL A 12 -4.39 4.43 4.52
N VAL A 13 -3.38 3.97 3.79
CA VAL A 13 -3.57 3.10 2.61
C VAL A 13 -3.06 1.69 2.93
N LEU A 14 -3.94 0.69 2.85
CA LEU A 14 -3.56 -0.71 3.10
C LEU A 14 -2.68 -1.28 1.98
N SER A 15 -1.40 -1.51 2.28
CA SER A 15 -0.45 -2.25 1.47
C SER A 15 -0.23 -3.68 2.02
N SER A 16 0.93 -4.29 1.74
CA SER A 16 1.32 -5.64 2.17
C SER A 16 2.83 -5.85 1.98
N GLU A 17 3.43 -6.73 2.76
CA GLU A 17 4.76 -7.29 2.47
C GLU A 17 4.85 -7.97 1.10
N ALA A 18 3.73 -8.35 0.49
CA ALA A 18 3.69 -8.83 -0.90
C ALA A 18 4.24 -7.80 -1.91
N HIS A 19 4.34 -6.51 -1.57
CA HIS A 19 4.96 -5.51 -2.43
C HIS A 19 6.40 -5.90 -2.84
N ARG A 20 7.12 -6.66 -2.00
CA ARG A 20 8.46 -7.17 -2.30
C ARG A 20 8.49 -8.12 -3.50
N MET A 21 7.37 -8.76 -3.85
CA MET A 21 7.28 -9.59 -5.06
C MET A 21 7.44 -8.78 -6.35
N ALA A 22 7.37 -7.44 -6.28
CA ALA A 22 7.60 -6.53 -7.40
C ALA A 22 9.07 -6.10 -7.56
N GLU A 23 9.98 -6.50 -6.67
CA GLU A 23 11.37 -6.00 -6.62
C GLU A 23 12.12 -6.03 -7.96
N LYS A 24 11.94 -7.09 -8.75
CA LYS A 24 12.65 -7.24 -10.04
C LYS A 24 12.10 -6.42 -11.19
N ARG A 25 10.81 -6.04 -11.15
CA ARG A 25 10.11 -5.48 -12.32
C ARG A 25 9.30 -4.21 -12.03
N GLY A 26 9.26 -3.77 -10.77
CA GLY A 26 8.46 -2.62 -10.36
C GLY A 26 6.99 -2.81 -10.71
N LEU A 27 6.37 -1.75 -11.22
CA LEU A 27 4.94 -1.73 -11.55
C LEU A 27 4.58 -2.48 -12.85
N GLU A 28 5.47 -2.53 -13.85
CA GLU A 28 5.20 -3.10 -15.18
C GLU A 28 3.87 -2.60 -15.76
N LEU A 29 3.73 -1.27 -15.90
CA LEU A 29 2.45 -0.62 -16.25
C LEU A 29 1.93 -1.03 -17.63
N GLU A 30 2.81 -1.45 -18.53
CA GLU A 30 2.48 -1.97 -19.86
C GLU A 30 1.68 -3.28 -19.80
N ASN A 31 1.78 -4.02 -18.69
CA ASN A 31 1.02 -5.24 -18.41
C ASN A 31 0.23 -5.12 -17.10
N ALA A 32 -0.21 -3.91 -16.74
CA ALA A 32 -0.97 -3.65 -15.50
C ALA A 32 -2.27 -4.46 -15.42
N HIS A 33 -2.88 -4.79 -16.56
CA HIS A 33 -4.10 -5.59 -16.66
C HIS A 33 -3.82 -7.10 -16.73
N GLY A 34 -2.56 -7.52 -16.86
CA GLY A 34 -2.16 -8.93 -16.92
C GLY A 34 -2.53 -9.65 -18.22
N GLU A 35 -2.79 -8.91 -19.30
CA GLU A 35 -3.22 -9.44 -20.59
C GLU A 35 -2.14 -10.28 -21.28
N SER A 36 -0.87 -9.89 -21.15
CA SER A 36 0.24 -10.63 -21.75
C SER A 36 0.69 -11.83 -20.91
N SER A 37 0.60 -11.71 -19.58
CA SER A 37 0.87 -12.80 -18.64
C SER A 37 0.29 -12.46 -17.27
N TYR A 38 -0.38 -13.43 -16.65
CA TYR A 38 -1.02 -13.27 -15.35
C TYR A 38 -0.50 -14.27 -14.31
N HIS A 39 0.00 -13.73 -13.19
CA HIS A 39 0.36 -14.51 -12.02
C HIS A 39 -0.19 -13.82 -10.77
N ALA A 40 -1.22 -14.43 -10.15
CA ALA A 40 -2.01 -13.80 -9.08
C ALA A 40 -1.18 -13.11 -8.00
N TRP A 41 -0.19 -13.80 -7.41
CA TRP A 41 0.65 -13.23 -6.34
C TRP A 41 1.58 -12.11 -6.81
N LYS A 42 2.10 -12.19 -8.05
CA LYS A 42 2.93 -11.11 -8.61
C LYS A 42 2.11 -9.87 -8.90
N MET A 43 0.93 -10.05 -9.51
CA MET A 43 -0.02 -8.96 -9.77
C MET A 43 -0.51 -8.32 -8.46
N TYR A 44 -0.80 -9.16 -7.45
CA TYR A 44 -1.12 -8.69 -6.11
C TYR A 44 0.03 -7.86 -5.52
N GLY A 45 1.27 -8.36 -5.56
CA GLY A 45 2.45 -7.63 -5.10
C GLY A 45 2.61 -6.27 -5.79
N ARG A 46 2.40 -6.20 -7.11
CA ARG A 46 2.41 -4.93 -7.87
C ARG A 46 1.34 -3.95 -7.40
N SER A 47 0.11 -4.42 -7.17
CA SER A 47 -0.95 -3.56 -6.62
C SER A 47 -0.59 -3.03 -5.23
N LYS A 48 0.14 -3.81 -4.42
CA LYS A 48 0.58 -3.40 -3.08
C LYS A 48 1.77 -2.45 -3.13
N LEU A 49 2.66 -2.59 -4.10
CA LEU A 49 3.64 -1.56 -4.44
C LEU A 49 2.95 -0.26 -4.87
N ALA A 50 1.95 -0.34 -5.76
CA ALA A 50 1.19 0.81 -6.22
C ALA A 50 0.52 1.56 -5.07
N ASN A 51 0.01 0.86 -4.05
CA ASN A 51 -0.54 1.50 -2.85
C ASN A 51 0.50 2.29 -2.05
N ILE A 52 1.76 1.83 -1.95
CA ILE A 52 2.83 2.57 -1.27
C ILE A 52 3.19 3.82 -2.08
N LEU A 53 3.36 3.66 -3.39
CA LEU A 53 3.66 4.75 -4.30
C LEU A 53 2.53 5.80 -4.36
N PHE A 54 1.27 5.36 -4.30
CA PHE A 54 0.12 6.25 -4.20
C PHE A 54 0.15 7.08 -2.92
N ALA A 55 0.38 6.46 -1.76
CA ALA A 55 0.49 7.19 -0.49
C ALA A 55 1.65 8.21 -0.53
N ARG A 56 2.80 7.82 -1.09
CA ARG A 56 3.95 8.70 -1.31
C ARG A 56 3.64 9.87 -2.26
N GLY A 57 3.01 9.60 -3.39
CA GLY A 57 2.60 10.61 -4.37
C GLY A 57 1.57 11.59 -3.80
N LEU A 58 0.62 11.09 -3.00
CA LEU A 58 -0.37 11.92 -2.31
C LEU A 58 0.28 12.80 -1.23
N ALA A 59 1.19 12.24 -0.44
CA ALA A 59 1.94 12.99 0.58
C ALA A 59 2.69 14.18 -0.03
N ARG A 60 3.39 13.97 -1.15
CA ARG A 60 4.10 15.04 -1.88
C ARG A 60 3.16 16.11 -2.42
N ARG A 61 1.96 15.72 -2.87
CA ARG A 61 0.96 16.67 -3.35
C ARG A 61 0.39 17.52 -2.21
N PHE A 62 0.20 16.96 -1.02
CA PHE A 62 -0.16 17.74 0.16
C PHE A 62 0.96 18.74 0.50
N GLU A 63 2.21 18.29 0.56
CA GLU A 63 3.36 19.16 0.82
C GLU A 63 3.47 20.30 -0.20
N ALA A 64 3.40 19.99 -1.50
CA ALA A 64 3.48 20.98 -2.57
C ALA A 64 2.33 22.00 -2.55
N ALA A 65 1.16 21.61 -2.02
CA ALA A 65 0.00 22.48 -1.85
C ALA A 65 -0.01 23.23 -0.51
N GLY A 66 1.00 23.08 0.35
CA GLY A 66 1.04 23.68 1.69
C GLY A 66 -0.04 23.14 2.64
N LEU A 67 -0.50 21.92 2.38
CA LEU A 67 -1.58 21.25 3.10
C LEU A 67 -1.02 20.42 4.27
N SER A 68 -1.71 20.43 5.41
CA SER A 68 -1.30 19.73 6.63
C SER A 68 -1.78 18.28 6.73
N GLN A 69 -2.48 17.80 5.71
CA GLN A 69 -2.92 16.42 5.60
C GLN A 69 -1.72 15.49 5.39
N THR A 70 -1.82 14.26 5.87
CA THR A 70 -0.79 13.24 5.70
C THR A 70 -1.31 12.03 4.94
N ALA A 71 -0.42 11.30 4.28
CA ALA A 71 -0.75 10.05 3.61
C ALA A 71 0.35 9.02 3.87
N ASN A 72 -0.01 7.85 4.41
CA ASN A 72 0.93 6.76 4.70
C ASN A 72 0.37 5.41 4.26
N ALA A 73 1.26 4.50 3.91
CA ALA A 73 0.92 3.11 3.61
C ALA A 73 1.20 2.22 4.81
N VAL A 74 0.39 1.17 5.00
CA VAL A 74 0.54 0.26 6.14
C VAL A 74 0.38 -1.20 5.71
N HIS A 75 1.13 -2.10 6.34
CA HIS A 75 0.95 -3.54 6.23
C HIS A 75 0.37 -4.10 7.53
N PRO A 76 -0.79 -4.79 7.47
CA PRO A 76 -1.47 -5.32 8.66
C PRO A 76 -0.90 -6.66 9.15
N GLY A 77 0.17 -7.20 8.56
CA GLY A 77 0.59 -8.59 8.82
C GLY A 77 -0.18 -9.63 7.99
N VAL A 78 0.06 -10.91 8.30
CA VAL A 78 -0.65 -12.04 7.71
C VAL A 78 -1.87 -12.35 8.57
N ILE A 79 -3.08 -12.25 8.00
CA ILE A 79 -4.33 -12.52 8.69
C ILE A 79 -5.16 -13.44 7.80
N GLN A 80 -5.69 -14.53 8.36
CA GLN A 80 -6.59 -15.42 7.63
C GLN A 80 -7.95 -14.77 7.38
N THR A 81 -8.03 -14.04 6.27
CA THR A 81 -9.25 -13.39 5.77
C THR A 81 -9.70 -14.02 4.45
N ASN A 82 -10.85 -13.57 3.95
CA ASN A 82 -11.37 -13.96 2.63
C ASN A 82 -10.47 -13.52 1.45
N LEU A 83 -9.33 -12.86 1.69
CA LEU A 83 -8.35 -12.52 0.65
C LEU A 83 -7.88 -13.76 -0.12
N ALA A 84 -7.70 -14.89 0.56
CA ALA A 84 -7.20 -16.12 -0.05
C ALA A 84 -8.28 -17.02 -0.68
N ARG A 85 -9.55 -16.58 -0.74
CA ARG A 85 -10.69 -17.42 -1.18
C ARG A 85 -10.58 -17.97 -2.61
N HIS A 86 -9.75 -17.34 -3.45
CA HIS A 86 -9.48 -17.79 -4.84
C HIS A 86 -8.06 -18.37 -5.01
N VAL A 87 -7.30 -18.54 -3.93
CA VAL A 87 -5.99 -19.20 -3.96
C VAL A 87 -6.22 -20.71 -3.96
N ALA A 88 -5.49 -21.43 -4.81
CA ALA A 88 -5.53 -22.89 -4.80
C ALA A 88 -5.01 -23.43 -3.45
N ASN A 89 -5.87 -24.11 -2.70
CA ASN A 89 -5.59 -24.67 -1.38
C ASN A 89 -5.10 -23.60 -0.36
N PRO A 90 -5.99 -22.69 0.08
CA PRO A 90 -5.62 -21.61 1.00
C PRO A 90 -5.17 -22.15 2.36
N ASP A 91 -5.71 -23.30 2.81
CA ASP A 91 -5.32 -23.92 4.08
C ASP A 91 -3.85 -24.32 4.09
N ARG A 92 -3.34 -24.89 3.00
CA ARG A 92 -1.91 -25.22 2.87
C ARG A 92 -1.03 -23.97 2.90
N MET A 93 -1.50 -22.87 2.32
CA MET A 93 -0.78 -21.61 2.37
C MET A 93 -0.72 -21.06 3.80
N PHE A 94 -1.85 -20.99 4.51
CA PHE A 94 -1.87 -20.51 5.89
C PHE A 94 -1.13 -21.44 6.84
N ALA A 95 -1.19 -22.75 6.64
CA ALA A 95 -0.38 -23.70 7.41
C ALA A 95 1.13 -23.42 7.32
N ARG A 96 1.62 -22.93 6.18
CA ARG A 96 3.03 -22.51 6.00
C ARG A 96 3.34 -21.18 6.68
N LEU A 97 2.35 -20.31 6.84
CA LEU A 97 2.49 -18.96 7.40
C LEU A 97 2.04 -18.85 8.85
N LYS A 98 1.60 -19.97 9.47
CA LYS A 98 1.03 -20.02 10.82
C LYS A 98 1.89 -19.34 11.89
N HIS A 99 3.21 -19.37 11.75
CA HIS A 99 4.16 -18.80 12.71
C HIS A 99 4.26 -17.26 12.66
N ILE A 100 3.75 -16.63 11.60
CA ILE A 100 3.69 -15.17 11.43
C ILE A 100 2.26 -14.65 11.31
N GLU A 101 1.29 -15.52 11.55
CA GLU A 101 -0.13 -15.18 11.49
C GLU A 101 -0.51 -14.30 12.68
N LYS A 102 -1.33 -13.28 12.42
CA LYS A 102 -1.83 -12.32 13.39
C LYS A 102 -3.34 -12.49 13.57
N THR A 103 -3.79 -12.20 14.79
CA THR A 103 -5.22 -11.98 15.09
C THR A 103 -5.74 -10.75 14.35
N VAL A 104 -7.06 -10.59 14.27
CA VAL A 104 -7.69 -9.42 13.64
C VAL A 104 -7.31 -8.13 14.37
N GLU A 105 -7.24 -8.16 15.69
CA GLU A 105 -6.88 -7.03 16.55
C GLU A 105 -5.42 -6.61 16.34
N GLN A 106 -4.50 -7.59 16.32
CA GLN A 106 -3.11 -7.34 15.95
C GLN A 106 -2.99 -6.80 14.53
N GLY A 107 -3.81 -7.30 13.60
CA GLY A 107 -3.86 -6.83 12.24
C GLY A 107 -4.31 -5.38 12.08
N ALA A 108 -5.31 -4.99 12.85
CA ALA A 108 -5.85 -3.63 12.87
C ALA A 108 -4.93 -2.63 13.60
N SER A 109 -4.05 -3.11 14.48
CA SER A 109 -3.23 -2.26 15.35
C SER A 109 -2.46 -1.17 14.59
N THR A 110 -1.74 -1.52 13.52
CA THR A 110 -0.90 -0.56 12.78
C THR A 110 -1.74 0.52 12.10
N GLN A 111 -2.86 0.16 11.47
CA GLN A 111 -3.69 1.15 10.78
C GLN A 111 -4.39 2.08 11.77
N CYS A 112 -4.84 1.58 12.92
CA CYS A 112 -5.40 2.40 14.00
C CYS A 112 -4.33 3.32 14.57
N TYR A 113 -3.14 2.80 14.87
CA TYR A 113 -2.03 3.55 15.43
C TYR A 113 -1.58 4.71 14.53
N VAL A 114 -1.39 4.45 13.24
CA VAL A 114 -1.03 5.50 12.26
C VAL A 114 -2.18 6.51 12.08
N ALA A 115 -3.44 6.04 12.09
CA ALA A 115 -4.59 6.91 11.91
C ALA A 115 -4.85 7.85 13.10
N THR A 116 -4.54 7.45 14.34
CA THR A 116 -5.02 8.18 15.53
C THR A 116 -3.93 8.67 16.47
N HIS A 117 -2.77 7.99 16.55
CA HIS A 117 -1.77 8.32 17.58
C HIS A 117 -1.09 9.68 17.29
N PRO A 118 -0.92 10.56 18.29
CA PRO A 118 -0.37 11.91 18.08
C PRO A 118 1.05 11.92 17.50
N ASP A 119 1.88 10.94 17.84
CA ASP A 119 3.28 10.83 17.37
C ASP A 119 3.40 10.80 15.84
N TRP A 120 2.38 10.30 15.13
CA TRP A 120 2.36 10.20 13.67
C TRP A 120 1.53 11.29 13.00
N SER A 121 1.11 12.31 13.75
CA SER A 121 0.24 13.38 13.24
C SER A 121 0.85 14.19 12.10
N GLN A 122 2.18 14.31 12.08
CA GLN A 122 2.93 15.05 11.05
C GLN A 122 3.73 14.13 10.13
N THR A 123 3.64 12.81 10.30
CA THR A 123 4.37 11.86 9.46
C THR A 123 3.61 11.60 8.18
N SER A 124 4.28 11.74 7.04
CA SER A 124 3.69 11.57 5.71
C SER A 124 4.67 10.86 4.78
N GLY A 125 4.13 10.14 3.79
CA GLY A 125 4.89 9.43 2.76
C GLY A 125 5.62 8.17 3.24
N GLN A 126 5.30 7.65 4.41
CA GLN A 126 5.98 6.50 5.02
C GLN A 126 5.22 5.18 4.81
N TYR A 127 5.96 4.07 4.95
CA TYR A 127 5.42 2.71 5.02
C TYR A 127 5.56 2.17 6.44
N PHE A 128 4.47 1.64 6.99
CA PHE A 128 4.46 1.10 8.35
C PHE A 128 4.14 -0.39 8.36
N SER A 129 4.73 -1.11 9.32
CA SER A 129 4.22 -2.38 9.80
C SER A 129 4.59 -2.57 11.27
N ASP A 130 3.82 -3.36 12.00
CA ASP A 130 4.04 -3.62 13.42
C ASP A 130 4.18 -2.32 14.23
N CYS A 131 3.32 -1.34 13.92
CA CYS A 131 3.30 -0.02 14.55
C CYS A 131 4.61 0.78 14.44
N ALA A 132 5.49 0.44 13.49
CA ALA A 132 6.75 1.11 13.24
C ALA A 132 6.91 1.48 11.76
N VAL A 133 7.68 2.53 11.48
CA VAL A 133 8.13 2.84 10.11
C VAL A 133 9.12 1.74 9.70
N LEU A 134 8.86 1.09 8.57
CA LEU A 134 9.73 0.06 8.00
C LEU A 134 10.18 0.43 6.59
N GLU A 135 11.28 -0.20 6.19
CA GLU A 135 11.90 0.01 4.89
C GLU A 135 11.20 -0.86 3.81
N PRO A 136 10.49 -0.27 2.84
CA PRO A 136 9.96 -1.00 1.70
C PRO A 136 11.05 -1.25 0.65
N ILE A 137 10.72 -1.91 -0.46
CA ILE A 137 11.67 -2.02 -1.59
C ILE A 137 12.06 -0.64 -2.13
N ALA A 138 13.25 -0.54 -2.74
CA ALA A 138 13.76 0.71 -3.30
C ALA A 138 12.77 1.40 -4.25
N ALA A 139 12.12 0.62 -5.13
CA ALA A 139 11.12 1.13 -6.06
C ALA A 139 9.93 1.82 -5.37
N ALA A 140 9.58 1.44 -4.14
CA ALA A 140 8.47 2.06 -3.40
C ALA A 140 8.79 3.47 -2.87
N LYS A 141 10.06 3.86 -2.90
CA LYS A 141 10.56 5.18 -2.49
C LYS A 141 10.93 6.07 -3.68
N ASP A 142 10.74 5.58 -4.90
CA ASP A 142 11.06 6.32 -6.11
C ASP A 142 9.96 7.35 -6.40
N ASP A 143 10.29 8.63 -6.25
CA ASP A 143 9.37 9.74 -6.50
C ASP A 143 8.97 9.87 -7.98
N ALA A 144 9.88 9.55 -8.90
CA ALA A 144 9.57 9.57 -10.32
C ALA A 144 8.63 8.42 -10.69
N LEU A 145 8.81 7.24 -10.07
CA LEU A 145 7.88 6.12 -10.24
C LEU A 145 6.51 6.42 -9.63
N ALA A 146 6.47 7.10 -8.47
CA ALA A 146 5.21 7.54 -7.86
C ALA A 146 4.45 8.50 -8.77
N GLU A 147 5.15 9.44 -9.41
CA GLU A 147 4.56 10.36 -10.37
C GLU A 147 4.09 9.67 -11.65
N THR A 148 4.90 8.72 -12.16
CA THR A 148 4.53 7.89 -13.32
C THR A 148 3.25 7.11 -13.05
N LEU A 149 3.15 6.47 -11.87
CA LEU A 149 1.93 5.78 -11.45
C LEU A 149 0.74 6.73 -11.36
N TRP A 150 0.94 7.93 -10.79
CA TRP A 150 -0.11 8.91 -10.62
C TRP A 150 -0.71 9.34 -11.95
N THR A 151 0.14 9.78 -12.89
CA THR A 151 -0.28 10.21 -14.24
C THR A 151 -0.98 9.07 -14.98
N TRP A 152 -0.41 7.85 -14.93
CA TRP A 152 -1.02 6.68 -15.55
C TRP A 152 -2.41 6.37 -14.96
N SER A 153 -2.53 6.43 -13.63
CA SER A 153 -3.79 6.15 -12.93
C SER A 153 -4.85 7.20 -13.21
N GLU A 154 -4.50 8.49 -13.22
CA GLU A 154 -5.42 9.58 -13.60
C GLU A 154 -5.93 9.41 -15.03
N ALA A 155 -5.04 9.09 -15.97
CA ALA A 155 -5.43 8.81 -17.35
C ALA A 155 -6.35 7.60 -17.47
N LEU A 156 -6.21 6.58 -16.60
CA LEU A 156 -7.07 5.41 -16.59
C LEU A 156 -8.46 5.72 -16.02
N VAL A 157 -8.53 6.39 -14.87
CA VAL A 157 -9.82 6.65 -14.19
C VAL A 157 -10.65 7.72 -14.91
N ASN A 158 -10.03 8.67 -15.61
CA ASN A 158 -10.73 9.68 -16.40
C ASN A 158 -11.29 9.15 -17.73
N ARG A 159 -10.97 7.89 -18.10
CA ARG A 159 -11.52 7.22 -19.29
C ARG A 159 -12.81 6.46 -19.02
N ILE A 160 -13.24 6.39 -17.75
CA ILE A 160 -14.42 5.68 -17.27
C ILE A 160 -15.47 6.73 -16.88
#